data_AF-A0A3N5XZX4-F1
#
_entry.id   AF-A0A3N5XZX4-F1
#
_cell.length_a   1.000
_cell.length_b   1.000
_cell.length_c   1.000
_cell.angle_alpha   90.00
_cell.angle_beta   90.00
_cell.angle_gamma   90.00
#
_symmetry.space_group_name_H-M   'P 1'
#
loop_
_entity.id
_entity.type
_entity.pdbx_description
1 polymer ?
#
loop_
_entity_poly.entity_id
_entity_poly.type
_entity_poly.pdbx_seq_one_letter_code
_entity_poly.pdbx_strand_id
1 'polypeptide(L)'
;MTMTASRLLGIFERVPDDPFYQPRRPLWLPGEMAVAPALDPHAHRRPVEPRTALLVNPFYAKSPHGSFGKHVLTPSLALTSIAAATPPGWRVSYWDENLLQGPPPADPVPQVVGITVHLTFARRAYELAAWYRARGSKVVLGGLHIQACEEEVAPHADSVSAGDGVQT
;
A
#
# COMPACT_ATOMS: atom_id res chain seq x y z
N MET A 1 -4.65 42.62 24.28
CA MET A 1 -4.56 42.71 22.81
C MET A 1 -4.15 41.35 22.29
N THR A 2 -5.06 40.73 21.56
CA THR A 2 -5.09 39.31 21.20
C THR A 2 -4.22 39.06 19.98
N MET A 3 -3.31 38.07 20.06
CA MET A 3 -2.51 37.58 18.94
C MET A 3 -3.42 36.92 17.89
N THR A 4 -3.43 37.45 16.67
CA THR A 4 -4.25 36.95 15.56
C THR A 4 -3.60 35.76 14.85
N ALA A 5 -4.44 34.77 14.59
CA ALA A 5 -4.16 33.44 14.04
C ALA A 5 -3.72 33.45 12.56
N SER A 6 -2.55 34.01 12.24
CA SER A 6 -2.06 34.11 10.85
C SER A 6 -1.10 32.98 10.41
N ARG A 7 -0.90 31.91 11.20
CA ARG A 7 0.10 30.87 10.88
C ARG A 7 -0.42 29.45 10.63
N LEU A 8 -1.73 29.24 10.54
CA LEU A 8 -2.33 27.90 10.36
C LEU A 8 -2.79 27.57 8.92
N LEU A 9 -2.62 28.50 7.95
CA LEU A 9 -3.14 28.35 6.58
C LEU A 9 -2.19 27.64 5.59
N GLY A 10 -1.06 27.10 6.04
CA GLY A 10 -0.06 26.48 5.15
C GLY A 10 -0.38 25.05 4.67
N ILE A 11 -1.52 24.46 5.05
CA ILE A 11 -1.87 23.05 4.76
C ILE A 11 -2.88 22.93 3.61
N PHE A 12 -3.40 24.04 3.08
CA PHE A 12 -4.38 23.99 2.00
C PHE A 12 -3.72 23.72 0.65
N GLU A 13 -4.28 22.74 -0.08
CA GLU A 13 -4.03 22.45 -1.49
C GLU A 13 -3.70 23.73 -2.28
N ARG A 14 -2.66 23.69 -3.12
CA ARG A 14 -2.43 24.77 -4.09
C ARG A 14 -3.70 24.92 -4.92
N VAL A 15 -4.37 26.06 -4.78
CA VAL A 15 -5.52 26.41 -5.63
C VAL A 15 -5.02 26.44 -7.08
N PRO A 16 -5.52 25.58 -7.97
CA PRO A 16 -5.14 25.59 -9.38
C PRO A 16 -5.58 26.91 -10.02
N ASP A 17 -4.74 27.47 -10.90
CA ASP A 17 -5.11 28.61 -11.75
C ASP A 17 -5.99 28.10 -12.91
N ASP A 18 -7.25 27.80 -12.57
CA ASP A 18 -8.25 27.20 -13.47
C ASP A 18 -9.57 27.98 -13.35
N PRO A 19 -10.09 28.58 -14.45
CA PRO A 19 -11.33 29.36 -14.44
C PRO A 19 -12.59 28.52 -14.13
N PHE A 20 -12.49 27.19 -14.16
CA PHE A 20 -13.56 26.27 -13.78
C PHE A 20 -13.42 25.77 -12.34
N TYR A 21 -12.32 26.09 -11.64
CA TYR A 21 -12.12 25.69 -10.26
C TYR A 21 -13.03 26.50 -9.33
N GLN A 22 -13.98 25.82 -8.69
CA GLN A 22 -14.76 26.39 -7.60
C GLN A 22 -14.24 25.86 -6.26
N PRO A 23 -13.80 26.73 -5.33
CA PRO A 23 -13.36 26.30 -4.01
C PRO A 23 -14.48 25.54 -3.31
N ARG A 24 -14.25 24.26 -3.01
CA ARG A 24 -15.18 23.46 -2.23
C ARG A 24 -14.85 23.62 -0.75
N ARG A 25 -15.88 23.62 0.10
CA ARG A 25 -15.64 23.55 1.55
C ARG A 25 -14.90 22.25 1.86
N PRO A 26 -13.82 22.29 2.66
CA PRO A 26 -13.12 21.08 3.05
C PRO A 26 -14.08 20.20 3.84
N LEU A 27 -14.22 18.96 3.39
CA LEU A 27 -14.96 17.94 4.12
C LEU A 27 -14.04 17.32 5.17
N TRP A 28 -14.61 16.94 6.31
CA TRP A 28 -13.86 16.23 7.34
C TRP A 28 -13.38 14.87 6.82
N LEU A 29 -12.10 14.56 7.04
CA LEU A 29 -11.45 13.31 6.66
C LEU A 29 -10.65 12.78 7.86
N PRO A 30 -10.96 11.58 8.37
CA PRO A 30 -10.14 10.94 9.41
C PRO A 30 -8.68 10.79 8.99
N GLY A 31 -7.75 10.93 9.92
CA GLY A 31 -6.31 10.84 9.65
C GLY A 31 -5.91 9.47 9.09
N GLU A 32 -6.54 8.41 9.62
CA GLU A 32 -6.39 7.02 9.19
C GLU A 32 -6.84 6.81 7.73
N MET A 33 -7.72 7.68 7.23
CA MET A 33 -8.16 7.64 5.84
C MET A 33 -7.23 8.41 4.91
N ALA A 34 -6.47 9.37 5.43
CA ALA A 34 -5.56 10.23 4.67
C ALA A 34 -4.12 9.72 4.65
N VAL A 35 -3.66 9.09 5.73
CA VAL A 35 -2.25 8.76 5.97
C VAL A 35 -2.09 7.24 6.16
N ALA A 36 -1.13 6.66 5.43
CA ALA A 36 -0.81 5.25 5.57
C ALA A 36 -0.31 4.93 6.99
N PRO A 37 -0.56 3.71 7.51
CA PRO A 37 -0.07 3.35 8.82
C PRO A 37 1.46 3.42 8.89
N ALA A 38 1.98 3.97 9.99
CA ALA A 38 3.42 4.10 10.17
C ALA A 38 4.08 2.71 10.22
N LEU A 39 5.18 2.58 9.48
CA LEU A 39 6.00 1.37 9.48
C LEU A 39 7.13 1.55 10.48
N ASP A 40 7.41 0.51 11.27
CA ASP A 40 8.51 0.53 12.24
C ASP A 40 9.87 0.67 11.52
N PRO A 41 10.62 1.77 11.76
CA PRO A 41 11.89 2.01 11.10
C PRO A 41 13.01 1.10 11.62
N HIS A 42 12.87 0.51 12.81
CA HIS A 42 13.87 -0.37 13.41
C HIS A 42 13.66 -1.83 12.98
N ALA A 43 13.70 -2.03 11.67
CA ALA A 43 13.64 -3.34 11.04
C ALA A 43 14.88 -4.18 11.41
N HIS A 44 14.78 -5.00 12.45
CA HIS A 44 15.80 -6.01 12.73
C HIS A 44 15.51 -7.27 11.91
N ARG A 45 16.54 -7.82 11.26
CA ARG A 45 16.43 -9.16 10.66
C ARG A 45 16.08 -10.16 11.75
N ARG A 46 15.02 -10.93 11.50
CA ARG A 46 14.58 -12.03 12.39
C ARG A 46 14.52 -13.32 11.58
N PRO A 47 14.51 -14.48 12.24
CA PRO A 47 14.28 -15.74 11.56
C PRO A 47 12.98 -15.67 10.75
N VAL A 48 13.12 -15.93 9.46
CA VAL A 48 12.00 -15.98 8.52
C VAL A 48 11.24 -17.28 8.76
N GLU A 49 9.92 -17.21 8.79
CA GLU A 49 9.09 -18.39 8.99
C GLU A 49 8.88 -19.16 7.68
N PRO A 50 9.35 -20.41 7.57
CA PRO A 50 9.27 -21.18 6.33
C PRO A 50 7.83 -21.45 5.88
N ARG A 51 7.64 -21.54 4.56
CA ARG A 51 6.37 -21.85 3.88
C ARG A 51 5.24 -20.89 4.27
N THR A 52 5.57 -19.62 4.47
CA THR A 52 4.58 -18.57 4.70
C THR A 52 4.61 -17.53 3.59
N ALA A 53 3.43 -17.15 3.12
CA ALA A 53 3.25 -16.07 2.15
C ALA A 53 2.27 -15.04 2.73
N LEU A 54 2.68 -13.77 2.70
CA LEU A 54 1.81 -12.64 3.03
C LEU A 54 1.48 -11.87 1.75
N LEU A 55 0.19 -11.71 1.45
CA LEU A 55 -0.30 -10.95 0.32
C LEU A 55 -0.79 -9.59 0.81
N VAL A 56 -0.26 -8.50 0.25
CA VAL A 56 -0.51 -7.14 0.73
C VAL A 56 -1.18 -6.29 -0.35
N ASN A 57 -2.32 -5.70 0.00
CA ASN A 57 -2.93 -4.60 -0.73
C ASN A 57 -2.54 -3.26 -0.07
N PRO A 58 -1.67 -2.44 -0.72
CA PRO A 58 -1.18 -1.21 -0.13
C PRO A 58 -2.27 -0.17 0.14
N PHE A 59 -1.97 0.72 1.09
CA PHE A 59 -2.85 1.81 1.46
C PHE A 59 -3.06 2.78 0.30
N TYR A 60 -4.34 3.10 0.06
CA TYR A 60 -4.76 4.21 -0.78
C TYR A 60 -5.27 5.37 0.09
N ALA A 61 -4.72 6.57 -0.13
CA ALA A 61 -5.17 7.80 0.52
C ALA A 61 -6.55 8.21 0.00
N LYS A 62 -7.53 8.25 0.90
CA LYS A 62 -8.94 8.42 0.55
C LYS A 62 -9.25 9.91 0.42
N SER A 63 -10.09 10.24 -0.55
CA SER A 63 -10.65 11.58 -0.77
C SER A 63 -12.09 11.61 -0.27
N PRO A 64 -12.48 12.63 0.51
CA PRO A 64 -13.85 12.77 0.97
C PRO A 64 -14.84 13.07 -0.18
N HIS A 65 -14.34 13.43 -1.36
CA HIS A 65 -15.18 13.76 -2.52
C HIS A 65 -15.45 12.58 -3.46
N GLY A 66 -14.71 11.47 -3.36
CA GLY A 66 -14.74 10.45 -4.41
C GLY A 66 -14.37 9.04 -4.02
N SER A 67 -13.67 8.83 -2.90
CA SER A 67 -13.17 7.50 -2.52
C SER A 67 -13.37 7.15 -1.04
N PHE A 68 -14.13 7.98 -0.31
CA PHE A 68 -14.56 7.66 1.05
C PHE A 68 -15.32 6.32 1.08
N GLY A 69 -14.74 5.32 1.75
CA GLY A 69 -15.32 3.98 1.88
C GLY A 69 -15.23 3.07 0.65
N LYS A 70 -14.91 3.57 -0.56
CA LYS A 70 -14.92 2.74 -1.78
C LYS A 70 -13.86 1.64 -1.78
N HIS A 71 -12.65 1.94 -1.32
CA HIS A 71 -11.54 0.97 -1.33
C HIS A 71 -11.69 -0.16 -0.30
N VAL A 72 -12.58 0.02 0.70
CA VAL A 72 -12.98 -1.08 1.61
C VAL A 72 -13.87 -2.09 0.90
N LEU A 73 -14.60 -1.66 -0.13
CA LEU A 73 -15.61 -2.48 -0.83
C LEU A 73 -15.06 -3.21 -2.06
N THR A 74 -13.80 -2.98 -2.44
CA THR A 74 -13.19 -3.55 -3.64
C THR A 74 -11.91 -4.30 -3.29
N PRO A 75 -12.01 -5.48 -2.64
CA PRO A 75 -10.84 -6.30 -2.35
C PRO A 75 -10.15 -6.74 -3.64
N SER A 76 -8.84 -6.98 -3.58
CA SER A 76 -8.07 -7.37 -4.76
C SER A 76 -8.36 -8.81 -5.15
N LEU A 77 -9.14 -9.01 -6.22
CA LEU A 77 -9.40 -10.33 -6.79
C LEU A 77 -8.08 -11.05 -7.14
N ALA A 78 -7.11 -10.33 -7.69
CA ALA A 78 -5.81 -10.89 -8.06
C ALA A 78 -5.09 -11.53 -6.86
N LEU A 79 -5.03 -10.83 -5.72
CA LEU A 79 -4.41 -11.37 -4.52
C LEU A 79 -5.19 -12.58 -3.96
N THR A 80 -6.52 -12.55 -4.00
CA THR A 80 -7.32 -13.73 -3.59
C THR A 80 -7.13 -14.92 -4.52
N SER A 81 -6.94 -14.70 -5.82
CA SER A 81 -6.62 -15.76 -6.80
C SER A 81 -5.25 -16.37 -6.54
N ILE A 82 -4.24 -15.56 -6.24
CA ILE A 82 -2.90 -16.02 -5.84
C ILE A 82 -2.99 -16.86 -4.56
N ALA A 83 -3.76 -16.42 -3.56
CA ALA A 83 -3.97 -17.18 -2.34
C ALA A 83 -4.57 -18.56 -2.62
N ALA A 84 -5.56 -18.64 -3.52
CA ALA A 84 -6.20 -19.90 -3.92
C ALA A 84 -5.27 -20.81 -4.75
N ALA A 85 -4.40 -20.24 -5.58
CA ALA A 85 -3.46 -20.97 -6.42
C ALA A 85 -2.16 -21.37 -5.69
N THR A 86 -1.94 -20.88 -4.47
CA THR A 86 -0.71 -21.18 -3.72
C THR A 86 -0.62 -22.68 -3.42
N PRO A 87 0.54 -23.34 -3.66
CA PRO A 87 0.67 -24.78 -3.49
C PRO A 87 0.33 -25.31 -2.09
N PRO A 88 -0.16 -26.56 -1.97
CA PRO A 88 -0.37 -27.20 -0.68
C PRO A 88 0.89 -27.19 0.18
N GLY A 89 0.72 -27.00 1.50
CA GLY A 89 1.81 -26.95 2.47
C GLY A 89 2.38 -25.54 2.71
N TRP A 90 1.91 -24.53 1.98
CA TRP A 90 2.12 -23.13 2.33
C TRP A 90 0.97 -22.58 3.18
N ARG A 91 1.30 -21.69 4.11
CA ARG A 91 0.33 -20.88 4.82
C ARG A 91 0.29 -19.49 4.19
N VAL A 92 -0.89 -19.09 3.73
CA VAL A 92 -1.11 -17.78 3.10
C VAL A 92 -1.94 -16.89 4.02
N SER A 93 -1.52 -15.66 4.20
CA SER A 93 -2.30 -14.60 4.85
C SER A 93 -2.49 -13.43 3.90
N TYR A 94 -3.60 -12.71 4.06
CA TYR A 94 -3.94 -11.52 3.29
C TYR A 94 -4.03 -10.31 4.23
N TRP A 95 -3.41 -9.21 3.83
CA TRP A 95 -3.45 -7.94 4.55
C TRP A 95 -3.83 -6.80 3.64
N ASP A 96 -4.89 -6.10 3.98
CA ASP A 96 -5.35 -4.93 3.23
C ASP A 96 -5.26 -3.69 4.10
N GLU A 97 -4.31 -2.79 3.78
CA GLU A 97 -4.14 -1.55 4.52
C GLU A 97 -5.37 -0.62 4.36
N ASN A 98 -6.23 -0.86 3.37
CA ASN A 98 -7.44 -0.06 3.15
C ASN A 98 -8.56 -0.37 4.15
N LEU A 99 -8.46 -1.47 4.90
CA LEU A 99 -9.35 -1.81 6.02
C LEU A 99 -9.03 -1.04 7.31
N LEU A 100 -7.97 -0.20 7.31
CA LEU A 100 -7.62 0.71 8.40
C LEU A 100 -7.35 0.01 9.74
N GLN A 101 -6.85 -1.21 9.69
CA GLN A 101 -6.56 -2.07 10.84
C GLN A 101 -5.15 -1.90 11.43
N GLY A 102 -4.39 -0.91 10.96
CA GLY A 102 -3.03 -0.61 11.43
C GLY A 102 -1.91 -1.10 10.48
N PRO A 103 -0.66 -1.14 10.95
CA PRO A 103 0.48 -1.58 10.14
C PRO A 103 0.42 -3.09 9.87
N PRO A 104 1.01 -3.56 8.76
CA PRO A 104 0.95 -4.96 8.39
C PRO A 104 1.82 -5.84 9.31
N PRO A 105 1.47 -7.12 9.47
CA PRO A 105 2.15 -8.02 10.40
C PRO A 105 3.56 -8.38 9.91
N ALA A 106 4.51 -8.41 10.84
CA ALA A 106 5.89 -8.81 10.56
C ALA A 106 6.52 -9.68 11.67
N ASP A 107 5.70 -10.17 12.62
CA ASP A 107 6.12 -11.13 13.62
C ASP A 107 5.10 -12.28 13.68
N PRO A 108 5.45 -13.50 13.25
CA PRO A 108 6.73 -13.88 12.63
C PRO A 108 6.96 -13.20 11.26
N VAL A 109 8.22 -13.14 10.82
CA VAL A 109 8.58 -12.57 9.51
C VAL A 109 8.20 -13.56 8.39
N PRO A 110 7.34 -13.18 7.43
CA PRO A 110 6.92 -14.08 6.35
C PRO A 110 8.07 -14.41 5.41
N GLN A 111 8.08 -15.62 4.84
CA GLN A 111 9.09 -16.01 3.85
C GLN A 111 8.96 -15.26 2.55
N VAL A 112 7.75 -15.17 2.03
CA VAL A 112 7.44 -14.45 0.79
C VAL A 112 6.39 -13.40 1.09
N VAL A 113 6.56 -12.21 0.51
CA VAL A 113 5.55 -11.15 0.53
C VAL A 113 5.20 -10.80 -0.91
N GLY A 114 3.96 -11.04 -1.30
CA GLY A 114 3.39 -10.59 -2.57
C GLY A 114 2.70 -9.24 -2.36
N ILE A 115 3.08 -8.21 -3.11
CA ILE A 115 2.48 -6.88 -3.01
C ILE A 115 1.91 -6.49 -4.36
N THR A 116 0.62 -6.13 -4.39
CA THR A 116 0.02 -5.57 -5.60
C THR A 116 0.42 -4.12 -5.78
N VAL A 117 0.72 -3.72 -7.01
CA VAL A 117 1.20 -2.40 -7.39
C VAL A 117 0.22 -1.80 -8.40
N HIS A 118 -0.34 -0.67 -8.01
CA HIS A 118 -1.13 0.21 -8.85
C HIS A 118 -0.54 1.61 -8.81
N LEU A 119 -0.65 2.35 -9.90
CA LEU A 119 -0.10 3.71 -10.06
C LEU A 119 -0.38 4.60 -8.84
N THR A 120 -1.60 4.56 -8.32
CA THR A 120 -2.05 5.45 -7.24
C THR A 120 -1.41 5.18 -5.87
N PHE A 121 -0.80 4.01 -5.67
CA PHE A 121 -0.15 3.63 -4.41
C PHE A 121 1.21 2.96 -4.62
N ALA A 122 1.84 3.13 -5.79
CA ALA A 122 3.13 2.54 -6.12
C ALA A 122 4.22 2.89 -5.10
N ARG A 123 4.29 4.17 -4.69
CA ARG A 123 5.21 4.62 -3.63
C ARG A 123 5.03 3.85 -2.32
N ARG A 124 3.78 3.62 -1.90
CA ARG A 124 3.50 2.84 -0.68
C ARG A 124 3.89 1.38 -0.85
N ALA A 125 3.67 0.80 -2.02
CA ALA A 125 4.13 -0.56 -2.32
C ALA A 125 5.66 -0.68 -2.20
N TYR A 126 6.42 0.32 -2.68
CA TYR A 126 7.89 0.33 -2.59
C TYR A 126 8.38 0.51 -1.15
N GLU A 127 7.72 1.34 -0.35
CA GLU A 127 8.00 1.47 1.09
C GLU A 127 7.83 0.13 1.81
N LEU A 128 6.70 -0.56 1.56
CA LEU A 128 6.43 -1.88 2.11
C LEU A 128 7.46 -2.92 1.63
N ALA A 129 7.83 -2.89 0.35
CA ALA A 129 8.82 -3.79 -0.22
C ALA A 129 10.18 -3.63 0.48
N ALA A 130 10.66 -2.39 0.63
CA ALA A 130 11.89 -2.10 1.36
C ALA A 130 11.80 -2.56 2.83
N TRP A 131 10.67 -2.32 3.47
CA TRP A 131 10.42 -2.67 4.87
C TRP A 131 10.44 -4.18 5.14
N TYR A 132 9.84 -4.99 4.27
CA TYR A 132 9.88 -6.45 4.37
C TYR A 132 11.23 -7.05 3.98
N ARG A 133 11.88 -6.53 2.92
CA ARG A 133 13.22 -6.98 2.51
C ARG A 133 14.26 -6.73 3.60
N ALA A 134 14.18 -5.60 4.30
CA ALA A 134 15.05 -5.30 5.44
C ALA A 134 14.93 -6.34 6.56
N ARG A 135 13.75 -6.95 6.75
CA ARG A 135 13.49 -8.00 7.76
C ARG A 135 13.90 -9.40 7.32
N GLY A 136 14.11 -9.61 6.02
CA GLY A 136 14.60 -10.86 5.44
C GLY A 136 13.61 -11.58 4.52
N SER A 137 12.38 -11.08 4.38
CA SER A 137 11.41 -11.63 3.43
C SER A 137 11.88 -11.48 1.98
N LYS A 138 11.48 -12.42 1.12
CA LYS A 138 11.53 -12.24 -0.33
C LYS A 138 10.29 -11.48 -0.78
N VAL A 139 10.46 -10.41 -1.55
CA VAL A 139 9.35 -9.60 -2.02
C VAL A 139 9.11 -9.81 -3.50
N VAL A 140 7.86 -10.13 -3.85
CA VAL A 140 7.36 -10.22 -5.21
C VAL A 140 6.38 -9.07 -5.44
N LEU A 141 6.64 -8.27 -6.47
CA LEU A 141 5.73 -7.21 -6.89
C LEU A 141 4.92 -7.68 -8.10
N GLY A 142 3.60 -7.48 -8.06
CA GLY A 142 2.66 -7.81 -9.14
C GLY A 142 1.67 -6.68 -9.37
N GLY A 143 0.86 -6.74 -10.43
CA GLY A 143 -0.23 -5.79 -10.68
C GLY A 143 -0.04 -4.88 -11.90
N LEU A 144 -1.09 -4.14 -12.24
CA LEU A 144 -1.21 -3.46 -13.53
C LEU A 144 -0.11 -2.43 -13.82
N HIS A 145 0.43 -1.76 -12.79
CA HIS A 145 1.48 -0.75 -12.96
C HIS A 145 2.72 -1.32 -13.62
N ILE A 146 3.04 -2.58 -13.35
CA ILE A 146 4.24 -3.26 -13.81
C ILE A 146 4.24 -3.42 -15.33
N GLN A 147 3.08 -3.62 -15.94
CA GLN A 147 2.98 -3.77 -17.39
C GLN A 147 3.42 -2.53 -18.17
N ALA A 148 3.30 -1.35 -17.56
CA ALA A 148 3.69 -0.08 -18.17
C ALA A 148 5.06 0.43 -17.68
N CYS A 149 5.47 0.06 -16.46
CA CYS A 149 6.59 0.69 -15.75
C CYS A 149 7.50 -0.35 -15.06
N GLU A 150 7.80 -1.47 -15.72
CA GLU A 150 8.62 -2.55 -15.15
C GLU A 150 9.99 -2.06 -14.64
N GLU A 151 10.68 -1.20 -15.42
CA GLU A 151 11.98 -0.64 -15.06
C GLU A 151 11.94 0.20 -13.77
N GLU A 152 10.82 0.87 -13.51
CA GLU A 152 10.59 1.62 -12.25
C GLU A 152 10.45 0.65 -11.07
N VAL A 153 9.77 -0.48 -11.28
CA VAL A 153 9.38 -1.41 -10.21
C VAL A 153 10.51 -2.37 -9.85
N ALA A 154 11.29 -2.82 -10.82
CA ALA A 154 12.32 -3.85 -10.66
C ALA A 154 13.31 -3.61 -9.51
N PRO A 155 13.82 -2.39 -9.25
CA PRO A 155 14.75 -2.14 -8.14
C PRO A 155 14.15 -2.41 -6.75
N HIS A 156 12.83 -2.37 -6.63
CA HIS A 156 12.11 -2.48 -5.36
C HIS A 156 11.80 -3.94 -4.98
N ALA A 157 11.86 -4.89 -5.91
CA ALA A 157 11.49 -6.29 -5.69
C ALA A 157 12.69 -7.25 -5.69
N ASP A 158 12.50 -8.46 -5.15
CA ASP A 158 13.37 -9.60 -5.47
C ASP A 158 12.92 -10.30 -6.76
N SER A 159 11.62 -10.22 -7.09
CA SER A 159 11.03 -10.69 -8.35
C SER A 159 9.82 -9.86 -8.73
N VAL A 160 9.52 -9.79 -10.02
CA VAL A 160 8.39 -9.07 -10.59
C VAL A 160 7.54 -10.04 -11.39
N SER A 161 6.21 -10.00 -11.20
CA SER A 161 5.27 -10.77 -12.01
C SER A 161 4.63 -9.85 -13.07
N ALA A 162 5.08 -10.01 -14.32
CA ALA A 162 4.50 -9.36 -15.48
C ALA A 162 3.35 -10.25 -16.02
N GLY A 163 2.13 -10.02 -15.53
CA GLY A 163 0.96 -10.84 -15.91
C GLY A 163 -0.14 -10.82 -14.86
N ASP A 164 -0.94 -11.89 -14.82
CA ASP A 164 -2.02 -12.06 -13.84
C ASP A 164 -1.50 -12.49 -12.44
N GLY A 165 -0.24 -12.90 -12.34
CA GLY A 165 0.40 -13.36 -11.11
C GLY A 165 -0.03 -14.75 -10.63
N VAL A 166 -0.95 -15.42 -11.31
CA VAL A 166 -1.50 -16.74 -10.90
C VAL A 166 -0.71 -17.89 -11.54
N GLN A 167 -0.18 -17.69 -12.75
CA GLN A 167 0.56 -18.72 -13.50
C GLN A 167 2.03 -18.39 -13.75
N THR A 168 2.54 -17.29 -13.19
CA THR A 168 3.84 -16.67 -13.55
C THR A 168 4.90 -16.84 -12.48
#